data_AF-A0A0M1J567-F1
#
_entry.id   AF-A0A0M1J567-F1
#
_cell.length_a   1.000
_cell.length_b   1.000
_cell.length_c   1.000
_cell.angle_alpha   90.00
_cell.angle_beta   90.00
_cell.angle_gamma   90.00
#
_symmetry.space_group_name_H-M   'P 1'
#
loop_
_entity.id
_entity.type
_entity.pdbx_description
1 polymer ?
#
loop_
_entity_poly.entity_id
_entity_poly.type
_entity_poly.pdbx_seq_one_letter_code
_entity_poly.pdbx_strand_id
1 'polypeptide(L)'
;MKQNVKKIGVLAFLGDGHSGGVCQYSQSLVDALATNTDQNIRYIIITDHNENFFDHYRLEIRKITRPKASLVVKITRLIQLYFKIKKPLFFSQDELAAYEDLDLFICPAISAYPHFYLNRPFIFTLHDL
;
A
#
# COMPACT_ATOMS: atom_id res chain seq x y z
N MET A 1 -24.09 10.84 15.60
CA MET A 1 -22.76 11.02 14.98
C MET A 1 -22.56 9.90 13.97
N LYS A 2 -22.40 10.21 12.67
CA LYS A 2 -21.91 9.20 11.71
C LYS A 2 -20.50 8.81 12.17
N GLN A 3 -20.30 7.59 12.65
CA GLN A 3 -18.95 7.08 12.87
C GLN A 3 -18.26 7.10 11.50
N ASN A 4 -17.18 7.88 11.39
CA ASN A 4 -16.45 7.99 10.14
C ASN A 4 -15.65 6.69 9.99
N VAL A 5 -16.06 5.82 9.07
CA VAL A 5 -15.43 4.53 8.84
C VAL A 5 -14.02 4.78 8.34
N LYS A 6 -13.01 4.34 9.09
CA LYS A 6 -11.60 4.50 8.73
C LYS A 6 -11.23 3.51 7.64
N LYS A 7 -10.62 4.01 6.57
CA LYS A 7 -10.14 3.19 5.46
C LYS A 7 -8.63 3.00 5.58
N ILE A 8 -8.20 1.75 5.75
CA ILE A 8 -6.80 1.39 5.95
C ILE A 8 -6.31 0.62 4.73
N GLY A 9 -5.31 1.15 4.04
CA GLY A 9 -4.69 0.52 2.87
C GLY A 9 -3.56 -0.42 3.28
N VAL A 10 -3.62 -1.68 2.87
CA VAL A 10 -2.55 -2.68 3.06
C VAL A 10 -1.78 -2.80 1.75
N LEU A 11 -0.50 -2.45 1.75
CA LEU A 11 0.35 -2.44 0.56
C LEU A 11 0.93 -3.83 0.27
N ALA A 12 0.16 -4.70 -0.38
CA ALA A 12 0.54 -6.06 -0.68
C ALA A 12 1.15 -6.20 -2.09
N PHE A 13 2.32 -5.59 -2.29
CA PHE A 13 3.10 -5.72 -3.53
C PHE A 13 4.04 -6.93 -3.42
N LEU A 14 3.79 -7.97 -4.21
CA LEU A 14 4.48 -9.26 -4.10
C LEU A 14 5.75 -9.38 -4.96
N GLY A 15 5.97 -8.46 -5.91
CA GLY A 15 7.14 -8.52 -6.81
C GLY A 15 7.09 -9.73 -7.76
N ASP A 16 8.24 -10.13 -8.31
CA ASP A 16 8.34 -11.16 -9.37
C ASP A 16 8.21 -12.62 -8.85
N GLY A 17 7.62 -12.85 -7.67
CA GLY A 17 7.39 -14.20 -7.17
C GLY A 17 6.59 -14.31 -5.87
N HIS A 18 5.68 -15.29 -5.81
CA HIS A 18 4.86 -15.59 -4.63
C HIS A 18 5.60 -16.40 -3.54
N SER A 19 6.93 -16.50 -3.59
CA SER A 19 7.73 -17.40 -2.75
C SER A 19 8.71 -16.68 -1.81
N GLY A 20 8.53 -15.39 -1.54
CA GLY A 20 9.37 -14.60 -0.63
C GLY A 20 8.77 -14.42 0.77
N GLY A 21 9.62 -14.07 1.75
CA GLY A 21 9.19 -13.75 3.12
C GLY A 21 8.15 -12.62 3.18
N VAL A 22 8.29 -11.60 2.32
CA VAL A 22 7.31 -10.52 2.14
C VAL A 22 5.93 -11.05 1.75
N CYS A 23 5.87 -12.07 0.88
CA CYS A 23 4.62 -12.65 0.42
C CYS A 23 3.91 -13.40 1.54
N GLN A 24 4.62 -14.28 2.24
CA GLN A 24 4.08 -15.04 3.36
C GLN A 24 3.64 -14.14 4.51
N TYR A 25 4.42 -13.09 4.79
CA TYR A 25 4.08 -12.10 5.79
C TYR A 25 2.85 -11.27 5.38
N SER A 26 2.81 -10.78 4.13
CA SER A 26 1.66 -10.04 3.62
C SER A 26 0.39 -10.88 3.66
N GLN A 27 0.46 -12.16 3.31
CA GLN A 27 -0.65 -13.10 3.43
C GLN A 27 -1.11 -13.25 4.89
N SER A 28 -0.18 -13.54 5.80
CA SER A 28 -0.50 -13.72 7.24
C SER A 28 -1.12 -12.46 7.85
N LEU A 29 -0.64 -11.29 7.43
CA LEU A 29 -1.22 -10.01 7.82
C LEU A 29 -2.65 -9.88 7.27
N VAL A 30 -2.87 -10.14 5.98
CA VAL A 30 -4.21 -10.08 5.38
C VAL A 30 -5.16 -11.08 6.04
N ASP A 31 -4.72 -12.30 6.35
CA ASP A 31 -5.50 -13.31 7.08
C ASP A 31 -5.96 -12.77 8.44
N ALA A 32 -5.03 -12.20 9.22
CA ALA A 32 -5.35 -11.61 10.51
C ALA A 32 -6.34 -10.45 10.38
N LEU A 33 -6.14 -9.56 9.40
CA LEU A 33 -7.01 -8.41 9.18
C LEU A 33 -8.40 -8.81 8.64
N ALA A 34 -8.48 -9.87 7.84
CA ALA A 34 -9.74 -10.39 7.32
C ALA A 34 -10.65 -10.96 8.42
N THR A 35 -10.08 -11.36 9.56
CA THR A 35 -10.86 -11.82 10.73
C THR A 35 -11.38 -10.69 11.62
N ASN A 36 -11.00 -9.44 11.34
CA ASN A 36 -11.43 -8.29 12.13
C ASN A 36 -12.92 -7.99 11.91
N THR A 37 -13.66 -7.83 13.00
CA THR A 37 -15.12 -7.60 13.00
C THR A 37 -15.51 -6.15 13.29
N ASP A 38 -14.55 -5.23 13.45
CA ASP A 38 -14.81 -3.82 13.72
C ASP A 38 -15.42 -3.14 12.50
N GLN A 39 -16.71 -2.77 12.62
CA GLN A 39 -17.47 -2.12 11.55
C GLN A 39 -16.99 -0.69 11.25
N ASN A 40 -16.17 -0.11 12.12
CA ASN A 40 -15.59 1.22 11.93
C ASN A 40 -14.29 1.20 11.12
N ILE A 41 -13.77 0.02 10.78
CA ILE A 41 -12.51 -0.11 10.05
C ILE A 41 -12.77 -0.92 8.78
N ARG A 42 -12.35 -0.38 7.64
CA ARG A 42 -12.34 -1.10 6.36
C ARG A 42 -10.91 -1.25 5.89
N TYR A 43 -10.48 -2.49 5.75
CA TYR A 43 -9.19 -2.83 5.15
C TYR A 43 -9.33 -2.95 3.64
N ILE A 44 -8.44 -2.27 2.94
CA ILE A 44 -8.37 -2.27 1.47
C ILE A 44 -7.00 -2.81 1.09
N ILE A 45 -6.98 -3.90 0.33
CA ILE A 45 -5.73 -4.49 -0.17
C ILE A 45 -5.33 -3.74 -1.43
N ILE A 46 -4.09 -3.28 -1.49
CA ILE A 46 -3.53 -2.62 -2.65
C ILE A 46 -2.45 -3.51 -3.23
N THR A 47 -2.63 -3.92 -4.48
CA THR A 47 -1.72 -4.85 -5.15
C THR A 47 -1.50 -4.45 -6.60
N ASP A 48 -0.55 -5.11 -7.26
CA ASP A 48 -0.24 -4.85 -8.67
C ASP A 48 -1.39 -5.32 -9.57
N HIS A 49 -1.59 -4.66 -10.72
CA HIS A 49 -2.74 -4.92 -11.59
C HIS A 49 -2.83 -6.37 -12.09
N ASN A 50 -1.68 -7.01 -12.28
CA ASN A 50 -1.62 -8.38 -12.79
C ASN A 50 -1.66 -9.43 -11.66
N GLU A 51 -1.76 -8.99 -10.41
CA GLU A 51 -1.76 -9.84 -9.23
C GLU A 51 -3.18 -10.26 -8.87
N ASN A 52 -3.40 -11.57 -8.76
CA ASN A 52 -4.68 -12.16 -8.39
C ASN A 52 -4.58 -12.97 -7.09
N PHE A 53 -3.40 -13.03 -6.47
CA PHE A 53 -3.15 -13.82 -5.27
C PHE A 53 -4.15 -13.52 -4.14
N PHE A 54 -4.55 -12.26 -3.97
CA PHE A 54 -5.48 -11.84 -2.90
C PHE A 54 -6.96 -11.86 -3.31
N ASP A 55 -7.32 -12.22 -4.54
CA ASP A 55 -8.70 -12.10 -5.05
C ASP A 55 -9.70 -13.02 -4.33
N HIS A 56 -9.20 -14.03 -3.60
CA HIS A 56 -10.03 -14.94 -2.81
C HIS A 56 -10.50 -14.35 -1.46
N TYR A 57 -9.92 -13.23 -1.02
CA TYR A 57 -10.35 -12.54 0.20
C TYR A 57 -11.63 -11.74 -0.03
N ARG A 58 -12.53 -11.73 0.96
CA ARG A 58 -13.75 -10.90 0.96
C ARG A 58 -13.48 -9.44 1.35
N LEU A 59 -12.32 -8.92 0.99
CA LEU A 59 -11.89 -7.56 1.26
C LEU A 59 -11.95 -6.74 -0.04
N GLU A 60 -12.01 -5.42 0.09
CA GLU A 60 -11.89 -4.54 -1.08
C GLU A 60 -10.45 -4.60 -1.60
N ILE A 61 -10.29 -4.90 -2.89
CA ILE A 61 -8.97 -5.01 -3.54
C ILE A 61 -8.86 -3.93 -4.60
N ARG A 62 -7.82 -3.12 -4.49
CA ARG A 62 -7.47 -2.08 -5.46
C ARG A 62 -6.20 -2.46 -6.18
N LYS A 63 -6.37 -2.72 -7.47
CA LYS A 63 -5.33 -3.11 -8.39
C LYS A 63 -4.77 -1.86 -9.07
N ILE A 64 -3.46 -1.63 -8.92
CA ILE A 64 -2.79 -0.48 -9.52
C ILE A 64 -1.69 -0.96 -10.45
N THR A 65 -1.49 -0.23 -11.56
CA THR A 65 -0.34 -0.46 -12.42
C THR A 65 0.81 0.39 -11.89
N ARG A 66 1.78 -0.22 -11.21
CA ARG A 66 2.99 0.49 -10.82
C ARG A 66 3.70 0.94 -12.10
N PRO A 67 3.87 2.25 -12.33
CA PRO A 67 4.64 2.69 -13.48
C PRO A 67 6.07 2.16 -13.32
N LYS A 68 6.63 1.54 -14.36
CA LYS A 68 8.07 1.22 -14.40
C LYS A 68 8.80 2.54 -14.14
N ALA A 69 9.30 2.71 -12.92
CA ALA A 69 9.91 3.96 -12.51
C ALA A 69 11.13 4.19 -13.38
N SER A 70 11.03 5.17 -14.29
CA SER A 70 12.17 5.61 -15.08
C SER A 70 13.27 6.06 -14.13
N LEU A 71 14.52 6.05 -14.62
CA LEU A 71 15.67 6.43 -13.81
C LEU A 71 15.49 7.86 -13.24
N VAL A 72 14.84 8.75 -13.99
CA VAL A 72 14.43 10.09 -13.56
C VAL A 72 13.49 10.03 -12.36
N VAL A 73 12.41 9.24 -12.42
CA VAL A 73 11.43 9.13 -11.31
C VAL A 73 12.10 8.60 -10.04
N LYS A 74 13.03 7.64 -10.16
CA LYS A 74 13.80 7.13 -9.01
C LYS A 74 14.67 8.21 -8.38
N ILE A 75 15.41 8.96 -9.20
CA ILE A 75 16.26 10.07 -8.72
C ILE A 75 15.40 11.15 -8.05
N THR A 76 14.29 11.56 -8.67
CA THR A 76 13.44 12.60 -8.09
C THR A 76 12.84 12.16 -6.77
N ARG A 77 12.39 10.90 -6.65
CA ARG A 77 11.91 10.32 -5.39
C ARG A 77 13.00 10.31 -4.31
N LEU A 78 14.24 9.97 -4.67
CA LEU A 78 15.38 10.02 -3.75
C LEU A 78 15.65 11.45 -3.26
N ILE A 79 15.64 12.44 -4.16
CA ILE A 79 15.78 13.86 -3.82
C ILE A 79 14.64 14.30 -2.91
N GLN A 80 13.40 13.95 -3.24
CA GLN A 80 12.24 14.25 -2.40
C GLN A 80 12.38 13.65 -1.00
N LEU A 81 12.85 12.41 -0.88
CA LEU A 81 13.08 11.77 0.41
C LEU A 81 14.18 12.50 1.20
N TYR A 82 15.29 12.84 0.56
CA TYR A 82 16.41 13.56 1.18
C TYR A 82 16.00 14.94 1.71
N PHE A 83 15.27 15.72 0.91
CA PHE A 83 14.77 17.05 1.28
C PHE A 83 13.44 17.02 2.05
N LYS A 84 12.93 15.84 2.42
CA LYS A 84 11.67 15.66 3.13
C LYS A 84 10.44 16.27 2.43
N ILE A 85 10.45 16.30 1.09
CA ILE A 85 9.36 16.85 0.26
C ILE A 85 8.25 15.80 0.11
N LYS A 86 7.17 15.98 0.89
CA LYS A 86 5.99 15.12 0.89
C LYS A 86 4.95 15.59 -0.12
N LYS A 87 5.25 15.43 -1.40
CA LYS A 87 4.33 15.76 -2.50
C LYS A 87 4.18 14.57 -3.44
N PRO A 88 2.97 14.32 -3.98
CA PRO A 88 2.73 13.22 -4.91
C PRO A 88 3.22 13.57 -6.33
N LEU A 89 4.51 13.80 -6.48
CA LEU A 89 5.13 13.97 -7.78
C LEU A 89 5.24 12.61 -8.48
N PHE A 90 4.89 12.54 -9.76
CA PHE A 90 4.98 11.32 -10.58
C PHE A 90 4.12 10.16 -10.07
N PHE A 91 2.90 10.47 -9.63
CA PHE A 91 1.82 9.50 -9.45
C PHE A 91 0.89 9.56 -10.67
N SER A 92 0.40 8.41 -11.13
CA SER A 92 -0.68 8.38 -12.12
C SER A 92 -2.01 8.80 -11.47
N GLN A 93 -2.99 9.19 -12.30
CA GLN A 93 -4.34 9.49 -11.79
C GLN A 93 -4.98 8.26 -11.15
N ASP A 94 -4.72 7.07 -11.71
CA ASP A 94 -5.21 5.80 -11.16
C ASP A 94 -4.62 5.52 -9.76
N GLU A 95 -3.33 5.80 -9.57
CA GLU A 95 -2.68 5.67 -8.26
C GLU A 95 -3.29 6.65 -7.26
N LEU A 96 -3.46 7.92 -7.63
CA LEU A 96 -4.06 8.93 -6.75
C LEU A 96 -5.49 8.55 -6.37
N ALA A 97 -6.32 8.13 -7.32
CA ALA A 97 -7.68 7.68 -7.06
C ALA A 97 -7.71 6.45 -6.15
N ALA A 98 -6.79 5.51 -6.32
CA ALA A 98 -6.68 4.32 -5.47
C ALA A 98 -6.28 4.64 -4.02
N TYR A 99 -5.69 5.82 -3.77
CA TYR A 99 -5.18 6.23 -2.46
C TYR A 99 -5.95 7.36 -1.78
N GLU A 100 -6.81 8.08 -2.50
CA GLU A 100 -7.37 9.36 -2.08
C GLU A 100 -8.14 9.29 -0.75
N ASP A 101 -8.95 8.25 -0.61
CA ASP A 101 -9.87 8.02 0.52
C ASP A 101 -9.25 7.16 1.64
N LEU A 102 -7.94 6.87 1.58
CA LEU A 102 -7.25 6.10 2.61
C LEU A 102 -6.79 7.01 3.75
N ASP A 103 -7.10 6.60 4.98
CA ASP A 103 -6.72 7.32 6.20
C ASP A 103 -5.36 6.89 6.72
N LEU A 104 -4.96 5.64 6.48
CA LEU A 104 -3.73 5.02 7.01
C LEU A 104 -3.20 3.96 6.03
N PHE A 105 -1.88 3.82 5.97
CA PHE A 105 -1.22 2.72 5.27
C PHE A 105 -0.59 1.70 6.21
N ILE A 106 -0.73 0.41 5.92
CA ILE A 106 0.08 -0.67 6.48
C ILE A 106 1.01 -1.17 5.38
N CYS A 107 2.31 -1.16 5.66
CA CYS A 107 3.38 -1.45 4.72
C CYS A 107 4.11 -2.72 5.17
N PRO A 108 3.75 -3.88 4.61
CA PRO A 108 4.44 -5.15 4.84
C PRO A 108 5.94 -5.06 4.59
N ALA A 109 6.36 -4.35 3.54
CA ALA A 109 7.75 -4.19 3.14
C ALA A 109 8.30 -2.79 3.43
N ILE A 110 9.63 -2.70 3.59
CA ILE A 110 10.35 -1.44 3.73
C ILE A 110 10.22 -0.65 2.43
N SER A 111 9.35 0.36 2.44
CA SER A 111 9.19 1.31 1.34
C SER A 111 8.78 2.66 1.90
N ALA A 112 9.16 3.76 1.24
CA ALA A 112 8.58 5.08 1.48
C ALA A 112 7.35 5.34 0.58
N TYR A 113 7.16 4.51 -0.44
CA TYR A 113 6.06 4.65 -1.40
C TYR A 113 4.82 3.88 -0.93
N PRO A 114 3.60 4.42 -1.08
CA PRO A 114 3.23 5.77 -1.54
C PRO A 114 3.08 6.77 -0.38
N HIS A 115 2.95 6.28 0.85
CA HIS A 115 2.50 7.02 2.03
C HIS A 115 3.32 8.27 2.36
N PHE A 116 4.64 8.23 2.20
CA PHE A 116 5.50 9.38 2.48
C PHE A 116 5.18 10.55 1.55
N TYR A 117 5.03 10.25 0.25
CA TYR A 117 4.79 11.25 -0.79
C TYR A 117 3.36 11.79 -0.76
N LEU A 118 2.40 10.99 -0.28
CA LEU A 118 1.02 11.41 -0.06
C LEU A 118 0.80 12.15 1.27
N ASN A 119 1.84 12.26 2.11
CA ASN A 119 1.76 12.82 3.46
C ASN A 119 0.66 12.15 4.32
N ARG A 120 0.55 10.83 4.23
CA ARG A 120 -0.43 10.03 4.99
C ARG A 120 0.26 9.25 6.11
N PRO A 121 -0.41 9.02 7.25
CA PRO A 121 0.16 8.20 8.31
C PRO A 121 0.33 6.77 7.82
N PHE A 122 1.34 6.09 8.36
CA PHE A 122 1.66 4.73 7.96
C PHE A 122 2.26 3.93 9.12
N ILE A 123 2.08 2.61 9.04
CA ILE A 123 2.72 1.60 9.86
C ILE A 123 3.60 0.80 8.91
N PHE A 124 4.89 0.72 9.19
CA PHE A 124 5.76 -0.23 8.52
C PHE A 124 6.02 -1.40 9.45
N THR A 125 6.03 -2.59 8.88
CA THR A 125 6.32 -3.82 9.61
C THR A 125 7.68 -4.29 9.15
N LEU A 126 8.55 -4.49 10.11
CA LEU A 126 9.94 -4.80 9.85
C LEU A 126 10.08 -6.32 9.98
N HIS A 127 10.08 -7.00 8.84
CA HIS A 127 10.29 -8.44 8.75
C HIS A 127 11.59 -8.68 7.96
N ASP A 128 12.50 -9.48 8.51
CA ASP A 128 13.89 -9.70 8.05
C ASP A 128 14.67 -8.42 7.71
N LEU A 129 15.25 -7.78 8.74
CA LEU A 129 16.41 -6.89 8.58
C LEU A 129 17.71 -7.68 8.67
#